data_AF-A0A1E3IZZ6-F1
#
_entry.id   AF-A0A1E3IZZ6-F1
#
_cell.length_a   1.000
_cell.length_b   1.000
_cell.length_c   1.000
_cell.angle_alpha   90.00
_cell.angle_beta   90.00
_cell.angle_gamma   90.00
#
_symmetry.space_group_name_H-M   'P 1'
#
loop_
_entity.id
_entity.type
_entity.pdbx_description
1 polymer ?
#
loop_
_entity_poly.entity_id
_entity_poly.type
_entity_poly.pdbx_seq_one_letter_code
_entity_poly.pdbx_strand_id
1 'polypeptide(L)'
;MRIHALAALIVLASGPVFGHISGLKGRDHHHHDRLVLDLLAHEPLALEAPDERRPVAEVILLAEHVIDQVLVARADSTNATATVSTLNSTLPLPRSPVPTSAPSPVPTPLDLSISNVMSSSCMTYLTSLVSSSTFMACLPFSLLLTTSSAYATLVSTALSSGNYTHLNELVGYTSSPQPSSDTCESYMEGVMTALTSKSNCASDISSNLAVVKKTKLGVGNYKVMKEAEALVDTDTGSYCYLEAIASEKPDDLYLWGLPGGISLPSSSTPSCSKCSSSLLTTYGSYISSTSTLNSTVINAAVKRLNDACGASFVTFTATNQTSSTERGMGTGQRTGDAGFWLRLLLGAAVAGGLSWI
;
A
#
# COMPACT_ATOMS: atom_id res chain seq x y z
N MET A 1 28.23 -4.35 37.36
CA MET A 1 28.42 -5.79 37.68
C MET A 1 28.38 -6.54 36.36
N ARG A 2 29.32 -7.47 36.16
CA ARG A 2 29.86 -7.88 34.86
C ARG A 2 28.90 -8.65 33.95
N ILE A 3 28.95 -8.28 32.67
CA ILE A 3 28.56 -9.06 31.49
C ILE A 3 29.76 -9.97 31.13
N HIS A 4 29.50 -11.22 30.72
CA HIS A 4 30.36 -12.03 29.83
C HIS A 4 29.43 -12.42 28.68
N ALA A 5 29.54 -11.95 27.43
CA ALA A 5 30.65 -12.03 26.47
C ALA A 5 31.06 -13.47 26.15
N LEU A 6 30.61 -13.97 24.99
CA LEU A 6 31.36 -14.89 24.14
C LEU A 6 30.80 -14.83 22.72
N ALA A 7 31.55 -14.13 21.87
CA ALA A 7 31.58 -14.33 20.42
C ALA A 7 32.84 -15.13 20.11
N ALA A 8 32.79 -16.01 19.09
CA ALA A 8 33.76 -16.04 17.99
C ALA A 8 33.72 -17.36 17.19
N LEU A 9 33.59 -17.17 15.86
CA LEU A 9 34.25 -17.84 14.73
C LEU A 9 34.18 -19.38 14.57
N ILE A 10 33.83 -19.80 13.34
CA ILE A 10 34.79 -20.44 12.40
C ILE A 10 34.31 -20.20 10.95
N VAL A 11 35.30 -19.97 10.09
CA VAL A 11 35.28 -19.60 8.68
C VAL A 11 36.01 -20.71 7.90
N LEU A 12 35.49 -21.05 6.70
CA LEU A 12 36.09 -21.87 5.61
C LEU A 12 36.29 -23.37 5.96
N ALA A 13 36.19 -24.35 5.06
CA ALA A 13 36.58 -24.40 3.67
C ALA A 13 36.02 -25.66 2.97
N SER A 14 35.94 -25.57 1.63
CA SER A 14 36.24 -26.63 0.63
C SER A 14 35.41 -27.93 0.57
N GLY A 15 34.77 -28.15 -0.59
CA GLY A 15 34.48 -29.50 -1.13
C GLY A 15 35.78 -30.27 -1.49
N PRO A 16 35.74 -31.46 -2.13
CA PRO A 16 34.98 -31.68 -3.36
C PRO A 16 34.46 -33.12 -3.65
N VAL A 17 33.61 -33.24 -4.70
CA VAL A 17 33.70 -34.21 -5.81
C VAL A 17 33.21 -35.68 -5.70
N PHE A 18 32.57 -36.11 -6.81
CA PHE A 18 32.14 -37.44 -7.30
C PHE A 18 31.02 -38.16 -6.54
N GLY A 19 30.03 -38.80 -7.17
CA GLY A 19 29.80 -39.11 -8.58
C GLY A 19 28.53 -39.95 -8.73
N HIS A 20 27.94 -39.87 -9.93
CA HIS A 20 26.79 -40.62 -10.43
C HIS A 20 26.94 -42.15 -10.24
N ILE A 21 25.81 -42.84 -10.01
CA ILE A 21 25.29 -44.06 -10.70
C ILE A 21 24.34 -44.79 -9.73
N SER A 22 23.07 -44.90 -10.11
CA SER A 22 22.14 -45.91 -9.57
C SER A 22 21.60 -46.73 -10.74
N GLY A 23 21.85 -48.03 -10.69
CA GLY A 23 21.31 -49.05 -11.57
C GLY A 23 21.59 -50.43 -10.98
N LEU A 24 20.59 -51.32 -11.06
CA LEU A 24 20.54 -52.74 -10.65
C LEU A 24 20.14 -52.93 -9.16
N LYS A 25 18.92 -53.34 -8.79
CA LYS A 25 18.11 -54.54 -9.12
C LYS A 25 18.68 -55.84 -8.54
N GLY A 26 18.05 -56.33 -7.46
CA GLY A 26 17.95 -57.77 -7.21
C GLY A 26 18.12 -58.25 -5.76
N ARG A 27 16.99 -58.71 -5.19
CA ARG A 27 16.78 -60.09 -4.70
C ARG A 27 17.20 -60.47 -3.26
N ASP A 28 16.14 -60.58 -2.43
CA ASP A 28 15.73 -61.68 -1.53
C ASP A 28 16.54 -62.20 -0.31
N HIS A 29 15.72 -62.37 0.75
CA HIS A 29 15.58 -63.52 1.66
C HIS A 29 16.39 -63.64 2.98
N HIS A 30 15.61 -63.66 4.09
CA HIS A 30 15.59 -64.63 5.21
C HIS A 30 16.88 -64.79 6.05
N HIS A 31 16.90 -65.03 7.37
CA HIS A 31 15.96 -65.31 8.46
C HIS A 31 16.82 -65.47 9.74
N HIS A 32 16.20 -65.49 10.94
CA HIS A 32 16.66 -66.14 12.21
C HIS A 32 17.84 -65.48 12.97
N ASP A 33 17.91 -65.46 14.30
CA ASP A 33 16.98 -65.73 15.40
C ASP A 33 17.53 -65.13 16.71
N ARG A 34 16.64 -65.06 17.70
CA ARG A 34 16.73 -64.60 19.09
C ARG A 34 17.88 -65.14 19.97
N LEU A 35 18.22 -64.35 21.00
CA LEU A 35 18.40 -64.69 22.45
C LEU A 35 19.03 -63.47 23.17
N VAL A 36 18.79 -63.07 24.42
CA VAL A 36 17.72 -63.22 25.43
C VAL A 36 18.15 -62.36 26.65
N LEU A 37 17.16 -61.78 27.34
CA LEU A 37 17.11 -61.25 28.72
C LEU A 37 17.84 -59.94 29.15
N ASP A 38 17.00 -58.92 29.32
CA ASP A 38 16.75 -58.14 30.55
C ASP A 38 17.90 -57.53 31.34
N LEU A 39 17.98 -56.19 31.31
CA LEU A 39 18.06 -55.39 32.53
C LEU A 39 17.46 -53.98 32.33
N LEU A 40 16.24 -53.83 32.82
CA LEU A 40 15.69 -52.67 33.54
C LEU A 40 15.62 -51.29 32.85
N ALA A 41 14.39 -51.01 32.39
CA ALA A 41 13.57 -49.87 32.78
C ALA A 41 14.17 -48.47 32.62
N HIS A 42 13.73 -47.74 31.59
CA HIS A 42 13.22 -46.36 31.69
C HIS A 42 12.15 -46.21 30.59
N GLU A 43 11.05 -45.53 30.92
CA GLU A 43 9.89 -45.26 30.06
C GLU A 43 10.26 -44.77 28.65
N PRO A 44 9.64 -45.27 27.57
CA PRO A 44 9.65 -44.56 26.30
C PRO A 44 8.59 -43.46 26.36
N LEU A 45 9.03 -42.21 26.42
CA LEU A 45 8.20 -41.09 25.98
C LEU A 45 7.71 -41.42 24.57
N ALA A 46 6.39 -41.50 24.45
CA ALA A 46 5.70 -41.67 23.19
C ALA A 46 6.26 -40.66 22.19
N LEU A 47 6.68 -41.17 21.04
CA LEU A 47 6.91 -40.37 19.85
C LEU A 47 5.52 -39.88 19.40
N GLU A 48 5.04 -38.79 19.99
CA GLU A 48 3.91 -38.06 19.45
C GLU A 48 4.30 -37.62 18.04
N ALA A 49 3.60 -38.18 17.06
CA ALA A 49 3.61 -37.69 15.70
C ALA A 49 3.34 -36.17 15.74
N PRO A 50 4.05 -35.33 14.98
CA PRO A 50 3.76 -33.91 14.95
C PRO A 50 2.31 -33.73 14.47
N ASP A 51 1.51 -33.29 15.42
CA ASP A 51 0.12 -32.88 15.32
C ASP A 51 -0.11 -32.00 14.09
N GLU A 52 -0.83 -32.57 13.13
CA GLU A 52 -1.38 -31.93 11.94
C GLU A 52 -2.55 -31.00 12.34
N ARG A 53 -2.25 -30.02 13.21
CA ARG A 53 -3.22 -29.04 13.69
C ARG A 53 -2.58 -27.84 14.40
N ARG A 54 -1.52 -27.26 13.82
CA ARG A 54 -1.20 -25.85 14.11
C ARG A 54 -2.02 -24.94 13.21
N PRO A 55 -2.79 -23.98 13.78
CA PRO A 55 -3.83 -23.26 13.07
C PRO A 55 -3.26 -22.32 12.02
N VAL A 56 -4.10 -22.04 11.03
CA VAL A 56 -4.00 -21.10 9.90
C VAL A 56 -3.85 -19.64 10.37
N ALA A 57 -2.97 -19.36 11.32
CA ALA A 57 -2.82 -18.09 12.01
C ALA A 57 -1.51 -17.35 11.66
N GLU A 58 -0.72 -17.85 10.72
CA GLU A 58 0.56 -17.24 10.31
C GLU A 58 0.62 -16.93 8.80
N VAL A 59 -0.51 -16.49 8.21
CA VAL A 59 -0.54 -16.02 6.80
C VAL A 59 -1.27 -14.67 6.63
N ILE A 60 -1.53 -13.93 7.72
CA ILE A 60 -2.07 -12.56 7.65
C ILE A 60 -1.18 -11.62 8.48
N LEU A 61 0.06 -11.48 8.03
CA LEU A 61 0.98 -10.43 8.47
C LEU A 61 1.68 -9.97 7.21
N LEU A 62 1.17 -8.93 6.56
CA LEU A 62 1.86 -8.06 5.61
C LEU A 62 0.83 -7.12 4.98
N ALA A 63 0.58 -5.98 5.62
CA ALA A 63 -0.15 -4.90 4.99
C ALA A 63 0.33 -3.49 5.35
N GLU A 64 1.64 -3.30 5.54
CA GLU A 64 2.28 -1.96 5.57
C GLU A 64 3.78 -2.03 5.22
N HIS A 65 4.18 -2.86 4.26
CA HIS A 65 5.57 -3.31 4.09
C HIS A 65 6.64 -2.20 4.03
N VAL A 66 6.42 -1.11 3.28
CA VAL A 66 7.40 -0.01 3.22
C VAL A 66 7.39 0.84 4.48
N ILE A 67 6.20 1.23 4.94
CA ILE A 67 6.04 2.07 6.13
C ILE A 67 6.62 1.33 7.36
N ASP A 68 6.26 0.05 7.54
CA ASP A 68 6.82 -0.83 8.56
C ASP A 68 8.34 -0.93 8.46
N GLN A 69 8.90 -1.11 7.26
CA GLN A 69 10.36 -1.19 7.08
C GLN A 69 11.07 0.10 7.47
N VAL A 70 10.51 1.27 7.13
CA VAL A 70 11.09 2.55 7.57
C VAL A 70 11.04 2.65 9.09
N LEU A 71 9.91 2.30 9.72
CA LEU A 71 9.74 2.36 11.17
C LEU A 71 10.71 1.42 11.90
N VAL A 72 10.86 0.19 11.42
CA VAL A 72 11.82 -0.79 11.97
C VAL A 72 13.25 -0.29 11.85
N ALA A 73 13.64 0.24 10.68
CA ALA A 73 14.98 0.79 10.47
C ALA A 73 15.30 1.96 11.42
N ARG A 74 14.31 2.79 11.75
CA ARG A 74 14.47 3.90 12.72
C ARG A 74 14.52 3.42 14.16
N ALA A 75 13.74 2.41 14.52
CA ALA A 75 13.82 1.80 15.85
C ALA A 75 15.22 1.24 16.13
N ASP A 76 15.84 0.57 15.15
CA ASP A 76 17.21 0.07 15.27
C ASP A 76 18.25 1.20 15.41
N SER A 77 18.04 2.32 14.71
CA SER A 77 18.91 3.49 14.81
C SER A 77 18.88 4.15 16.19
N THR A 78 17.76 4.11 16.92
CA THR A 78 17.63 4.68 18.28
C THR A 78 18.33 3.87 19.37
N ASN A 79 18.68 2.61 19.11
CA ASN A 79 19.37 1.73 20.07
C ASN A 79 20.90 1.78 19.96
N ALA A 80 21.43 2.44 18.92
CA ALA A 80 22.85 2.76 18.83
C ALA A 80 23.14 3.98 19.71
N THR A 81 24.07 3.86 20.67
CA THR A 81 24.62 5.02 21.39
C THR A 81 25.35 5.90 20.38
N ALA A 82 24.65 6.87 19.80
CA ALA A 82 25.17 7.76 18.78
C ALA A 82 25.88 8.95 19.45
N THR A 83 27.20 9.01 19.29
CA THR A 83 27.87 10.30 19.06
C THR A 83 27.07 11.08 18.02
N VAL A 84 26.69 12.30 18.38
CA VAL A 84 25.96 13.26 17.54
C VAL A 84 26.79 13.56 16.29
N SER A 85 26.60 12.75 15.25
CA SER A 85 26.96 13.11 13.90
C SER A 85 25.72 13.68 13.25
N THR A 86 25.63 15.00 13.22
CA THR A 86 24.73 15.74 12.33
C THR A 86 25.10 15.42 10.89
N LEU A 87 24.64 14.27 10.37
CA LEU A 87 24.54 14.07 8.94
C LEU A 87 23.34 14.88 8.47
N ASN A 88 23.60 16.16 8.23
CA ASN A 88 22.73 16.99 7.41
C ASN A 88 22.88 16.50 5.97
N SER A 89 22.36 15.30 5.66
CA SER A 89 22.32 14.79 4.29
C SER A 89 21.26 15.60 3.55
N THR A 90 21.69 16.62 2.81
CA THR A 90 20.82 17.35 1.90
C THR A 90 20.21 16.35 0.92
N LEU A 91 18.88 16.22 0.92
CA LEU A 91 18.17 15.36 -0.01
C LEU A 91 18.41 15.81 -1.46
N PRO A 92 18.46 14.87 -2.42
CA PRO A 92 18.52 15.23 -3.83
C PRO A 92 17.28 16.05 -4.21
N LEU A 93 17.49 17.03 -5.09
CA LEU A 93 16.41 17.82 -5.66
C LEU A 93 15.76 17.07 -6.84
N PRO A 94 14.47 17.34 -7.14
CA PRO A 94 13.82 16.90 -8.36
C PRO A 94 14.65 17.21 -9.61
N ARG A 95 14.72 16.27 -10.53
CA ARG A 95 15.44 16.46 -11.80
C ARG A 95 14.61 17.26 -12.80
N SER A 96 15.29 18.12 -13.55
CA SER A 96 14.74 18.80 -14.71
C SER A 96 15.69 18.64 -15.90
N PRO A 97 15.27 17.99 -17.01
CA PRO A 97 13.95 17.39 -17.23
C PRO A 97 13.71 16.13 -16.38
N VAL A 98 12.44 15.78 -16.18
CA VAL A 98 12.01 14.56 -15.48
C VAL A 98 12.46 13.31 -16.26
N PRO A 99 12.84 12.20 -15.60
CA PRO A 99 13.24 10.98 -16.28
C PRO A 99 12.16 10.44 -17.22
N THR A 100 12.54 10.09 -18.45
CA THR A 100 11.63 9.48 -19.44
C THR A 100 11.64 7.94 -19.37
N SER A 101 12.48 7.35 -18.51
CA SER A 101 12.55 5.92 -18.25
C SER A 101 12.71 5.67 -16.76
N ALA A 102 12.08 4.62 -16.24
CA ALA A 102 12.25 4.21 -14.86
C ALA A 102 13.73 3.90 -14.55
N PRO A 103 14.29 4.37 -13.41
CA PRO A 103 15.66 4.07 -13.04
C PRO A 103 15.85 2.59 -12.73
N SER A 104 17.02 2.04 -13.07
CA SER A 104 17.35 0.63 -12.84
C SER A 104 18.08 0.42 -11.50
N PRO A 105 17.69 -0.57 -10.68
CA PRO A 105 16.65 -1.56 -10.92
C PRO A 105 15.23 -1.00 -10.76
N VAL A 106 14.33 -1.37 -11.67
CA VAL A 106 12.92 -0.98 -11.63
C VAL A 106 12.17 -1.90 -10.66
N PRO A 107 11.52 -1.38 -9.60
CA PRO A 107 10.74 -2.21 -8.70
C PRO A 107 9.43 -2.67 -9.34
N THR A 108 8.95 -3.85 -8.94
CA THR A 108 7.78 -4.47 -9.56
C THR A 108 6.58 -4.40 -8.61
N PRO A 109 5.46 -3.75 -9.02
CA PRO A 109 4.22 -3.82 -8.25
C PRO A 109 3.74 -5.27 -8.11
N LEU A 110 3.15 -5.61 -6.96
CA LEU A 110 2.60 -6.94 -6.64
C LEU A 110 3.62 -8.09 -6.52
N ASP A 111 4.92 -7.80 -6.46
CA ASP A 111 5.98 -8.83 -6.33
C ASP A 111 5.91 -9.63 -5.00
N LEU A 112 5.27 -9.08 -3.95
CA LEU A 112 5.04 -9.75 -2.66
C LEU A 112 3.76 -10.58 -2.61
N SER A 113 2.85 -10.37 -3.57
CA SER A 113 1.42 -10.46 -3.27
C SER A 113 0.67 -11.52 -4.06
N ILE A 114 1.32 -12.19 -5.03
CA ILE A 114 0.66 -13.23 -5.82
C ILE A 114 0.62 -14.55 -5.00
N SER A 115 -0.41 -14.69 -4.17
CA SER A 115 -0.64 -15.84 -3.27
C SER A 115 -1.34 -17.03 -3.94
N ASN A 116 -0.99 -18.25 -3.51
CA ASN A 116 -1.65 -19.50 -3.91
C ASN A 116 -3.10 -19.67 -3.39
N VAL A 117 -3.60 -18.79 -2.52
CA VAL A 117 -4.95 -18.89 -1.93
C VAL A 117 -6.05 -18.20 -2.75
N MET A 118 -5.70 -17.56 -3.87
CA MET A 118 -6.67 -16.88 -4.72
C MET A 118 -7.33 -17.80 -5.75
N SER A 119 -8.45 -17.36 -6.32
CA SER A 119 -9.09 -18.07 -7.43
C SER A 119 -8.16 -18.15 -8.65
N SER A 120 -8.31 -19.20 -9.45
CA SER A 120 -7.52 -19.38 -10.68
C SER A 120 -7.71 -18.22 -11.67
N SER A 121 -8.93 -17.70 -11.79
CA SER A 121 -9.23 -16.55 -12.65
C SER A 121 -8.51 -15.28 -12.20
N CYS A 122 -8.49 -14.99 -10.90
CA CYS A 122 -7.79 -13.81 -10.40
C CYS A 122 -6.27 -13.94 -10.51
N MET A 123 -5.74 -15.14 -10.24
CA MET A 123 -4.33 -15.46 -10.43
C MET A 123 -3.88 -15.18 -11.86
N THR A 124 -4.63 -15.70 -12.84
CA THR A 124 -4.35 -15.47 -14.27
C THR A 124 -4.40 -13.98 -14.59
N TYR A 125 -5.42 -13.26 -14.11
CA TYR A 125 -5.57 -11.83 -14.36
C TYR A 125 -4.41 -11.01 -13.78
N LEU A 126 -4.09 -11.17 -12.48
CA LEU A 126 -3.01 -10.42 -11.85
C LEU A 126 -1.64 -10.75 -12.45
N THR A 127 -1.41 -12.01 -12.83
CA THR A 127 -0.19 -12.41 -13.55
C THR A 127 -0.10 -11.72 -14.92
N SER A 128 -1.21 -11.64 -15.66
CA SER A 128 -1.25 -10.91 -16.93
C SER A 128 -1.02 -9.42 -16.77
N LEU A 129 -1.51 -8.84 -15.66
CA LEU A 129 -1.36 -7.43 -15.34
C LEU A 129 0.10 -7.06 -15.11
N VAL A 130 0.81 -7.80 -14.23
CA VAL A 130 2.23 -7.55 -13.95
C VAL A 130 3.15 -7.90 -15.13
N SER A 131 2.66 -8.67 -16.10
CA SER A 131 3.36 -8.94 -17.36
C SER A 131 3.08 -7.90 -18.45
N SER A 132 2.17 -6.95 -18.22
CA SER A 132 1.82 -5.93 -19.19
C SER A 132 2.88 -4.83 -19.25
N SER A 133 3.40 -4.55 -20.45
CA SER A 133 4.35 -3.46 -20.67
C SER A 133 3.76 -2.09 -20.31
N THR A 134 2.46 -1.86 -20.57
CA THR A 134 1.80 -0.61 -20.18
C THR A 134 1.71 -0.47 -18.67
N PHE A 135 1.31 -1.52 -17.95
CA PHE A 135 1.27 -1.49 -16.48
C PHE A 135 2.64 -1.20 -15.88
N MET A 136 3.68 -1.85 -16.39
CA MET A 136 5.06 -1.65 -15.93
C MET A 136 5.66 -0.29 -16.33
N ALA A 137 5.22 0.32 -17.43
CA ALA A 137 5.60 1.68 -17.81
C ALA A 137 4.86 2.74 -16.98
N CYS A 138 3.59 2.50 -16.64
CA CYS A 138 2.80 3.41 -15.80
C CYS A 138 3.17 3.35 -14.32
N LEU A 139 3.80 2.26 -13.89
CA LEU A 139 4.47 2.04 -12.61
C LEU A 139 3.74 2.68 -11.40
N PRO A 140 2.57 2.13 -11.01
CA PRO A 140 1.72 2.73 -10.00
C PRO A 140 2.40 2.79 -8.63
N PHE A 141 2.81 3.99 -8.22
CA PHE A 141 3.49 4.25 -6.95
C PHE A 141 2.71 3.74 -5.73
N SER A 142 1.38 3.88 -5.75
CA SER A 142 0.47 3.34 -4.73
C SER A 142 0.63 1.84 -4.51
N LEU A 143 0.87 1.07 -5.57
CA LEU A 143 1.12 -0.36 -5.50
C LEU A 143 2.58 -0.67 -5.16
N LEU A 144 3.54 0.13 -5.63
CA LEU A 144 4.93 -0.01 -5.18
C LEU A 144 5.03 0.11 -3.65
N LEU A 145 4.38 1.13 -3.09
CA LEU A 145 4.37 1.40 -1.65
C LEU A 145 3.77 0.25 -0.83
N THR A 146 2.72 -0.40 -1.34
CA THR A 146 1.92 -1.35 -0.54
C THR A 146 2.16 -2.82 -0.86
N THR A 147 2.80 -3.12 -2.00
CA THR A 147 2.89 -4.48 -2.56
C THR A 147 4.24 -4.86 -3.15
N SER A 148 5.25 -3.96 -3.19
CA SER A 148 6.57 -4.26 -3.75
C SER A 148 7.67 -4.38 -2.67
N SER A 149 8.25 -5.57 -2.56
CA SER A 149 9.48 -5.88 -1.82
C SER A 149 10.70 -5.26 -2.47
N ALA A 150 10.75 -5.22 -3.81
CA ALA A 150 11.84 -4.56 -4.50
C ALA A 150 11.88 -3.07 -4.14
N TYR A 151 10.72 -2.41 -4.12
CA TYR A 151 10.62 -1.02 -3.70
C TYR A 151 10.99 -0.82 -2.22
N ALA A 152 10.51 -1.69 -1.34
CA ALA A 152 10.86 -1.62 0.08
C ALA A 152 12.37 -1.82 0.32
N THR A 153 13.00 -2.71 -0.43
CA THR A 153 14.47 -2.90 -0.45
C THR A 153 15.19 -1.63 -0.89
N LEU A 154 14.69 -0.93 -1.92
CA LEU A 154 15.23 0.37 -2.35
C LEU A 154 15.13 1.42 -1.23
N VAL A 155 14.00 1.46 -0.52
CA VAL A 155 13.81 2.36 0.63
C VAL A 155 14.78 2.04 1.77
N SER A 156 14.89 0.78 2.17
CA SER A 156 15.84 0.32 3.20
C SER A 156 17.30 0.61 2.82
N THR A 157 17.65 0.44 1.55
CA THR A 157 18.99 0.77 1.04
C THR A 157 19.26 2.27 1.08
N ALA A 158 18.29 3.10 0.72
CA ALA A 158 18.43 4.56 0.80
C ALA A 158 18.61 5.03 2.25
N LEU A 159 17.86 4.46 3.18
CA LEU A 159 17.97 4.77 4.62
C LEU A 159 19.35 4.39 5.18
N SER A 160 19.83 3.18 4.89
CA SER A 160 21.11 2.69 5.42
C SER A 160 22.33 3.36 4.79
N SER A 161 22.24 3.76 3.52
CA SER A 161 23.34 4.44 2.81
C SER A 161 23.30 5.96 2.89
N GLY A 162 22.15 6.56 3.24
CA GLY A 162 21.90 7.99 3.13
C GLY A 162 21.80 8.50 1.69
N ASN A 163 21.78 7.62 0.68
CA ASN A 163 21.70 8.00 -0.73
C ASN A 163 20.28 7.81 -1.28
N TYR A 164 19.58 8.92 -1.47
CA TYR A 164 18.19 8.96 -1.94
C TYR A 164 18.07 9.18 -3.46
N THR A 165 19.17 9.17 -4.22
CA THR A 165 19.18 9.52 -5.65
C THR A 165 18.24 8.63 -6.46
N HIS A 166 18.27 7.32 -6.22
CA HIS A 166 17.43 6.35 -6.95
C HIS A 166 15.94 6.56 -6.64
N LEU A 167 15.58 6.79 -5.38
CA LEU A 167 14.20 7.08 -5.00
C LEU A 167 13.72 8.41 -5.59
N ASN A 168 14.58 9.42 -5.66
CA ASN A 168 14.28 10.71 -6.28
C ASN A 168 14.01 10.60 -7.78
N GLU A 169 14.83 9.82 -8.50
CA GLU A 169 14.57 9.52 -9.91
C GLU A 169 13.26 8.75 -10.09
N LEU A 170 13.00 7.78 -9.22
CA LEU A 170 11.83 6.93 -9.30
C LEU A 170 10.54 7.71 -9.04
N VAL A 171 10.50 8.53 -7.99
CA VAL A 171 9.38 9.46 -7.69
C VAL A 171 9.14 10.41 -8.86
N GLY A 172 10.20 10.99 -9.42
CA GLY A 172 10.06 11.85 -10.61
C GLY A 172 9.47 11.10 -11.81
N TYR A 173 9.90 9.85 -12.04
CA TYR A 173 9.34 9.04 -13.12
C TYR A 173 7.87 8.69 -12.90
N THR A 174 7.51 8.22 -11.71
CA THR A 174 6.13 7.79 -11.40
C THR A 174 5.16 8.96 -11.41
N SER A 175 5.62 10.17 -11.03
CA SER A 175 4.81 11.39 -11.06
C SER A 175 4.49 11.90 -12.47
N SER A 176 5.30 11.50 -13.45
CA SER A 176 5.12 11.84 -14.88
C SER A 176 5.44 10.63 -15.78
N PRO A 177 4.64 9.57 -15.68
CA PRO A 177 4.97 8.27 -16.26
C PRO A 177 4.79 8.26 -17.78
N GLN A 178 5.38 7.26 -18.41
CA GLN A 178 5.28 7.05 -19.86
C GLN A 178 4.17 6.05 -20.21
N PRO A 179 3.50 6.19 -21.37
CA PRO A 179 3.77 7.19 -22.43
C PRO A 179 3.19 8.58 -22.15
N SER A 180 2.19 8.68 -21.27
CA SER A 180 1.69 9.95 -20.72
C SER A 180 0.86 9.69 -19.46
N SER A 181 0.69 10.73 -18.64
CA SER A 181 -0.22 10.68 -17.49
C SER A 181 -1.62 10.21 -17.88
N ASP A 182 -2.23 10.83 -18.89
CA ASP A 182 -3.61 10.52 -19.31
C ASP A 182 -3.76 9.08 -19.81
N THR A 183 -2.76 8.57 -20.53
CA THR A 183 -2.76 7.18 -21.01
C THR A 183 -2.71 6.22 -19.84
N CYS A 184 -1.86 6.51 -18.85
CA CYS A 184 -1.71 5.67 -17.69
C CYS A 184 -2.92 5.72 -16.75
N GLU A 185 -3.51 6.90 -16.55
CA GLU A 185 -4.74 7.07 -15.79
C GLU A 185 -5.89 6.27 -16.44
N SER A 186 -6.09 6.43 -17.75
CA SER A 186 -7.11 5.67 -18.50
C SER A 186 -6.86 4.15 -18.45
N TYR A 187 -5.60 3.73 -18.52
CA TYR A 187 -5.23 2.33 -18.40
C TYR A 187 -5.57 1.78 -17.01
N MET A 188 -5.25 2.50 -15.93
CA MET A 188 -5.56 2.08 -14.55
C MET A 188 -7.06 2.03 -14.26
N GLU A 189 -7.87 2.91 -14.86
CA GLU A 189 -9.34 2.82 -14.83
C GLU A 189 -9.84 1.54 -15.52
N GLY A 190 -9.24 1.18 -16.66
CA GLY A 190 -9.50 -0.09 -17.34
C GLY A 190 -9.12 -1.30 -16.48
N VAL A 191 -7.97 -1.25 -15.80
CA VAL A 191 -7.53 -2.27 -14.84
C VAL A 191 -8.54 -2.40 -13.70
N MET A 192 -9.01 -1.30 -13.12
CA MET A 192 -10.01 -1.30 -12.06
C MET A 192 -11.33 -1.97 -12.49
N THR A 193 -11.79 -1.65 -13.70
CA THR A 193 -13.01 -2.24 -14.28
C THR A 193 -12.84 -3.74 -14.49
N ALA A 194 -11.73 -4.17 -15.08
CA ALA A 194 -11.45 -5.58 -15.31
C ALA A 194 -11.25 -6.34 -13.99
N LEU A 195 -10.55 -5.77 -13.01
CA LEU A 195 -10.30 -6.37 -11.69
C LEU A 195 -11.62 -6.70 -10.96
N THR A 196 -12.61 -5.81 -11.05
CA THR A 196 -13.91 -5.98 -10.39
C THR A 196 -14.90 -6.87 -11.15
N SER A 197 -14.51 -7.37 -12.33
CA SER A 197 -15.36 -8.26 -13.12
C SER A 197 -15.42 -9.69 -12.53
N LYS A 198 -16.57 -10.35 -12.74
CA LYS A 198 -16.80 -11.73 -12.29
C LYS A 198 -15.83 -12.74 -12.89
N SER A 199 -15.34 -12.48 -14.11
CA SER A 199 -14.39 -13.34 -14.81
C SER A 199 -12.97 -13.23 -14.30
N ASN A 200 -12.66 -12.23 -13.47
CA ASN A 200 -11.32 -11.99 -12.95
C ASN A 200 -11.32 -12.18 -11.41
N CYS A 201 -11.38 -11.09 -10.65
CA CYS A 201 -11.13 -11.11 -9.21
C CYS A 201 -12.35 -10.79 -8.34
N ALA A 202 -13.57 -10.68 -8.87
CA ALA A 202 -14.73 -10.28 -8.07
C ALA A 202 -15.01 -11.19 -6.86
N SER A 203 -14.82 -12.51 -7.01
CA SER A 203 -14.95 -13.45 -5.90
C SER A 203 -13.92 -13.18 -4.80
N ASP A 204 -12.68 -12.92 -5.19
CA ASP A 204 -11.57 -12.71 -4.25
C ASP A 204 -11.64 -11.34 -3.56
N ILE A 205 -12.20 -10.33 -4.24
CA ILE A 205 -12.60 -9.06 -3.63
C ILE A 205 -13.66 -9.31 -2.55
N SER A 206 -14.68 -10.10 -2.86
CA SER A 206 -15.79 -10.40 -1.93
C SER A 206 -15.31 -11.22 -0.73
N SER A 207 -14.34 -12.11 -0.94
CA SER A 207 -13.64 -12.87 0.10
C SER A 207 -12.60 -12.06 0.87
N ASN A 208 -12.49 -10.76 0.60
CA ASN A 208 -11.59 -9.84 1.29
C ASN A 208 -10.10 -10.22 1.21
N LEU A 209 -9.66 -10.86 0.13
CA LEU A 209 -8.25 -11.22 -0.03
C LEU A 209 -7.38 -9.95 -0.11
N ALA A 210 -6.34 -9.90 0.73
CA ALA A 210 -5.52 -8.71 0.94
C ALA A 210 -4.85 -8.22 -0.35
N VAL A 211 -4.28 -9.12 -1.16
CA VAL A 211 -3.66 -8.77 -2.44
C VAL A 211 -4.64 -8.01 -3.34
N VAL A 212 -5.84 -8.55 -3.55
CA VAL A 212 -6.80 -7.96 -4.49
C VAL A 212 -7.35 -6.65 -3.96
N LYS A 213 -7.55 -6.53 -2.64
CA LYS A 213 -7.90 -5.25 -2.00
C LYS A 213 -6.84 -4.18 -2.22
N LYS A 214 -5.57 -4.52 -1.99
CA LYS A 214 -4.45 -3.59 -2.23
C LYS A 214 -4.35 -3.23 -3.71
N THR A 215 -4.49 -4.19 -4.62
CA THR A 215 -4.55 -3.92 -6.05
C THR A 215 -5.66 -2.93 -6.37
N LYS A 216 -6.87 -3.18 -5.89
CA LYS A 216 -8.05 -2.31 -6.10
C LYS A 216 -7.81 -0.89 -5.60
N LEU A 217 -7.30 -0.73 -4.38
CA LEU A 217 -7.01 0.58 -3.80
C LEU A 217 -5.86 1.27 -4.55
N GLY A 218 -4.80 0.55 -4.88
CA GLY A 218 -3.65 1.14 -5.56
C GLY A 218 -3.98 1.63 -6.98
N VAL A 219 -4.65 0.82 -7.80
CA VAL A 219 -5.05 1.26 -9.14
C VAL A 219 -6.14 2.33 -9.11
N GLY A 220 -7.09 2.23 -8.17
CA GLY A 220 -8.16 3.20 -8.02
C GLY A 220 -7.68 4.57 -7.51
N ASN A 221 -6.63 4.60 -6.70
CA ASN A 221 -6.01 5.82 -6.18
C ASN A 221 -4.76 6.23 -6.98
N TYR A 222 -4.54 5.66 -8.17
CA TYR A 222 -3.38 5.95 -9.01
C TYR A 222 -3.21 7.45 -9.28
N LYS A 223 -4.28 8.09 -9.76
CA LYS A 223 -4.27 9.51 -10.12
C LYS A 223 -3.90 10.43 -8.95
N VAL A 224 -4.57 10.26 -7.82
CA VAL A 224 -4.31 11.07 -6.62
C VAL A 224 -2.89 10.84 -6.08
N MET A 225 -2.39 9.61 -6.14
CA MET A 225 -1.03 9.31 -5.69
C MET A 225 0.04 9.86 -6.63
N LYS A 226 -0.22 9.88 -7.93
CA LYS A 226 0.65 10.51 -8.94
C LYS A 226 0.80 12.02 -8.72
N GLU A 227 -0.28 12.69 -8.32
CA GLU A 227 -0.21 14.12 -7.95
C GLU A 227 0.43 14.34 -6.58
N ALA A 228 0.18 13.45 -5.62
CA ALA A 228 0.78 13.52 -4.29
C ALA A 228 2.30 13.38 -4.35
N GLU A 229 2.83 12.41 -5.10
CA GLU A 229 4.28 12.18 -5.21
C GLU A 229 5.02 13.31 -5.95
N ALA A 230 4.32 14.09 -6.77
CA ALA A 230 4.85 15.29 -7.42
C ALA A 230 5.05 16.47 -6.45
N LEU A 231 4.54 16.40 -5.22
CA LEU A 231 4.65 17.48 -4.24
C LEU A 231 6.10 17.71 -3.82
N VAL A 232 6.51 18.97 -3.89
CA VAL A 232 7.85 19.46 -3.52
C VAL A 232 7.70 20.46 -2.39
N ASP A 233 8.53 20.36 -1.35
CA ASP A 233 8.57 21.41 -0.34
C ASP A 233 9.19 22.67 -0.93
N THR A 234 8.45 23.77 -0.89
CA THR A 234 8.93 25.08 -1.34
C THR A 234 10.11 25.64 -0.53
N ASP A 235 10.32 25.15 0.70
CA ASP A 235 11.40 25.63 1.58
C ASP A 235 12.72 24.91 1.31
N THR A 236 12.69 23.62 1.00
CA THR A 236 13.89 22.80 0.78
C THR A 236 14.17 22.53 -0.71
N GLY A 237 13.12 22.56 -1.53
CA GLY A 237 13.13 22.13 -2.93
C GLY A 237 13.11 20.61 -3.12
N SER A 238 13.01 19.80 -2.06
CA SER A 238 12.99 18.33 -2.13
C SER A 238 11.56 17.78 -2.25
N TYR A 239 11.41 16.57 -2.79
CA TYR A 239 10.10 15.89 -2.80
C TYR A 239 9.62 15.62 -1.38
N CYS A 240 8.35 15.95 -1.11
CA CYS A 240 7.71 15.74 0.19
C CYS A 240 7.76 14.28 0.65
N TYR A 241 7.68 13.33 -0.29
CA TYR A 241 7.80 11.92 0.03
C TYR A 241 9.20 11.54 0.54
N LEU A 242 10.26 12.11 -0.06
CA LEU A 242 11.62 11.84 0.37
C LEU A 242 11.91 12.43 1.75
N GLU A 243 11.37 13.61 2.05
CA GLU A 243 11.44 14.19 3.40
C GLU A 243 10.76 13.29 4.44
N ALA A 244 9.58 12.76 4.11
CA ALA A 244 8.86 11.84 5.00
C ALA A 244 9.66 10.55 5.27
N ILE A 245 10.32 9.97 4.26
CA ILE A 245 11.20 8.81 4.45
C ILE A 245 12.44 9.18 5.27
N ALA A 246 13.08 10.31 4.93
CA ALA A 246 14.38 10.69 5.48
C ALA A 246 14.31 11.28 6.89
N SER A 247 13.13 11.69 7.36
CA SER A 247 12.91 12.17 8.72
C SER A 247 13.29 11.15 9.80
N GLU A 248 14.00 11.60 10.83
CA GLU A 248 14.29 10.82 12.06
C GLU A 248 13.03 10.34 12.77
N LYS A 249 11.95 11.10 12.66
CA LYS A 249 10.60 10.72 13.10
C LYS A 249 9.71 10.63 11.87
N PRO A 250 9.59 9.47 11.23
CA PRO A 250 8.90 9.31 9.95
C PRO A 250 7.37 9.27 10.12
N ASP A 251 6.80 10.04 11.05
CA ASP A 251 5.36 10.06 11.30
C ASP A 251 4.57 10.56 10.07
N ASP A 252 5.18 11.44 9.27
CA ASP A 252 4.61 11.90 8.00
C ASP A 252 4.48 10.78 6.97
N LEU A 253 5.26 9.69 7.10
CA LEU A 253 5.17 8.56 6.19
C LEU A 253 3.83 7.84 6.31
N TYR A 254 3.19 7.85 7.49
CA TYR A 254 1.84 7.30 7.65
C TYR A 254 0.80 8.03 6.80
N LEU A 255 1.02 9.31 6.49
CA LEU A 255 0.11 10.06 5.60
C LEU A 255 0.06 9.43 4.21
N TRP A 256 1.17 8.89 3.71
CA TRP A 256 1.26 8.22 2.41
C TRP A 256 0.53 6.87 2.38
N GLY A 257 0.25 6.28 3.54
CA GLY A 257 -0.57 5.07 3.68
C GLY A 257 -2.07 5.31 3.55
N LEU A 258 -2.55 6.55 3.74
CA LEU A 258 -3.98 6.85 3.82
C LEU A 258 -4.76 6.43 2.56
N PRO A 259 -4.26 6.64 1.32
CA PRO A 259 -4.95 6.16 0.12
C PRO A 259 -4.94 4.62 -0.01
N GLY A 260 -4.04 3.93 0.70
CA GLY A 260 -4.09 2.49 0.89
C GLY A 260 -5.13 2.02 1.91
N GLY A 261 -5.88 2.94 2.52
CA GLY A 261 -6.86 2.65 3.59
C GLY A 261 -6.22 2.46 4.97
N ILE A 262 -4.92 2.72 5.10
CA ILE A 262 -4.17 2.62 6.34
C ILE A 262 -4.48 3.88 7.16
N SER A 263 -4.99 3.72 8.38
CA SER A 263 -5.27 4.85 9.25
C SER A 263 -4.02 5.29 9.99
N LEU A 264 -3.92 6.59 10.30
CA LEU A 264 -2.89 7.09 11.20
C LEU A 264 -2.96 6.40 12.56
N PRO A 265 -1.84 5.83 13.07
CA PRO A 265 -1.79 5.35 14.43
C PRO A 265 -2.08 6.46 15.44
N SER A 266 -2.73 6.11 16.55
CA SER A 266 -3.03 7.10 17.61
C SER A 266 -1.78 7.73 18.24
N SER A 267 -0.65 7.02 18.18
CA SER A 267 0.65 7.45 18.66
C SER A 267 1.43 8.30 17.66
N SER A 268 1.04 8.36 16.38
CA SER A 268 1.78 9.16 15.41
C SER A 268 1.49 10.65 15.60
N THR A 269 2.53 11.45 15.37
CA THR A 269 2.50 12.91 15.42
C THR A 269 3.09 13.47 14.13
N PRO A 270 2.34 13.43 13.00
CA PRO A 270 2.79 14.05 11.76
C PRO A 270 3.18 15.51 12.00
N SER A 271 4.18 15.96 11.25
CA SER A 271 4.73 17.30 11.37
C SER A 271 3.73 18.35 10.88
N CYS A 272 3.91 19.60 11.34
CA CYS A 272 3.20 20.76 10.81
C CYS A 272 3.94 21.36 9.60
N SER A 273 4.42 20.52 8.68
CA SER A 273 5.18 20.93 7.48
C SER A 273 4.26 21.35 6.33
N LYS A 274 4.78 22.13 5.39
CA LYS A 274 4.09 22.43 4.13
C LYS A 274 3.75 21.16 3.35
N CYS A 275 4.63 20.16 3.40
CA CYS A 275 4.39 18.86 2.81
C CYS A 275 3.18 18.14 3.39
N SER A 276 3.06 18.06 4.71
CA SER A 276 1.92 17.41 5.36
C SER A 276 0.58 18.10 5.00
N SER A 277 0.57 19.44 4.98
CA SER A 277 -0.62 20.22 4.61
C SER A 277 -0.98 20.05 3.13
N SER A 278 0.02 20.15 2.24
CA SER A 278 -0.18 20.00 0.80
C SER A 278 -0.65 18.58 0.45
N LEU A 279 -0.08 17.55 1.08
CA LEU A 279 -0.46 16.16 0.87
C LEU A 279 -1.91 15.89 1.24
N LEU A 280 -2.35 16.31 2.43
CA LEU A 280 -3.73 16.12 2.85
C LEU A 280 -4.72 17.01 2.07
N THR A 281 -4.28 18.19 1.62
CA THR A 281 -5.08 19.04 0.72
C THR A 281 -5.28 18.36 -0.64
N THR A 282 -4.23 17.76 -1.21
CA THR A 282 -4.30 16.96 -2.43
C THR A 282 -5.25 15.77 -2.25
N TYR A 283 -5.16 15.02 -1.15
CA TYR A 283 -6.12 13.95 -0.92
C TYR A 283 -7.55 14.46 -0.78
N GLY A 284 -7.74 15.57 -0.06
CA GLY A 284 -9.03 16.20 0.15
C GLY A 284 -9.74 16.60 -1.14
N SER A 285 -9.01 17.11 -2.14
CA SER A 285 -9.60 17.50 -3.43
C SER A 285 -10.09 16.32 -4.28
N TYR A 286 -9.61 15.11 -4.01
CA TYR A 286 -9.97 13.88 -4.71
C TYR A 286 -11.08 13.05 -4.05
N ILE A 287 -11.45 13.34 -2.81
CA ILE A 287 -12.43 12.55 -2.05
C ILE A 287 -13.76 12.39 -2.82
N SER A 288 -14.23 13.44 -3.50
CA SER A 288 -15.52 13.40 -4.21
C SER A 288 -15.47 12.68 -5.56
N SER A 289 -14.28 12.55 -6.18
CA SER A 289 -14.10 11.98 -7.52
C SER A 289 -13.51 10.57 -7.51
N THR A 290 -12.87 10.16 -6.41
CA THR A 290 -12.19 8.86 -6.32
C THR A 290 -12.88 7.93 -5.33
N SER A 291 -13.67 6.97 -5.85
CA SER A 291 -14.46 6.03 -5.04
C SER A 291 -13.66 5.10 -4.13
N THR A 292 -12.36 4.91 -4.42
CA THR A 292 -11.46 4.08 -3.60
C THR A 292 -10.73 4.87 -2.52
N LEU A 293 -10.87 6.20 -2.49
CA LEU A 293 -10.28 7.05 -1.49
C LEU A 293 -11.22 7.14 -0.28
N ASN A 294 -10.76 6.65 0.87
CA ASN A 294 -11.61 6.57 2.05
C ASN A 294 -11.72 7.94 2.74
N SER A 295 -12.82 8.64 2.51
CA SER A 295 -13.10 9.96 3.08
C SER A 295 -13.01 9.99 4.61
N THR A 296 -13.39 8.91 5.30
CA THR A 296 -13.35 8.84 6.76
C THR A 296 -11.92 8.81 7.27
N VAL A 297 -11.06 8.02 6.62
CA VAL A 297 -9.62 7.92 6.95
C VAL A 297 -8.92 9.25 6.68
N ILE A 298 -9.17 9.88 5.53
CA ILE A 298 -8.57 11.17 5.18
C ILE A 298 -9.06 12.29 6.12
N ASN A 299 -10.36 12.38 6.39
CA ASN A 299 -10.91 13.42 7.27
C ASN A 299 -10.40 13.27 8.71
N ALA A 300 -10.18 12.03 9.19
CA ALA A 300 -9.56 11.80 10.49
C ALA A 300 -8.12 12.31 10.54
N ALA A 301 -7.33 12.10 9.48
CA ALA A 301 -5.98 12.64 9.35
C ALA A 301 -5.96 14.17 9.37
N VAL A 302 -6.83 14.78 8.55
CA VAL A 302 -7.00 16.24 8.46
C VAL A 302 -7.36 16.82 9.82
N LYS A 303 -8.30 16.20 10.53
CA LYS A 303 -8.69 16.64 11.87
C LYS A 303 -7.50 16.57 12.84
N ARG A 304 -6.75 15.46 12.84
CA ARG A 304 -5.58 15.27 13.70
C ARG A 304 -4.53 16.38 13.48
N LEU A 305 -4.24 16.72 12.22
CA LEU A 305 -3.30 17.80 11.92
C LEU A 305 -3.86 19.17 12.30
N ASN A 306 -5.14 19.46 12.03
CA ASN A 306 -5.74 20.73 12.43
C ASN A 306 -5.81 20.91 13.95
N ASP A 307 -6.04 19.83 14.71
CA ASP A 307 -6.02 19.86 16.17
C ASP A 307 -4.60 20.15 16.71
N ALA A 308 -3.54 19.66 16.03
CA ALA A 308 -2.15 19.78 16.49
C ALA A 308 -1.43 21.04 15.98
N CYS A 309 -1.68 21.44 14.74
CA CYS A 309 -0.94 22.46 14.00
C CYS A 309 -1.69 23.80 13.90
N GLY A 310 -2.93 23.84 14.37
CA GLY A 310 -3.79 25.02 14.33
C GLY A 310 -5.00 24.83 13.42
N ALA A 311 -6.10 25.50 13.78
CA ALA A 311 -7.31 25.47 12.98
C ALA A 311 -7.01 25.92 11.54
N SER A 312 -7.56 25.18 10.58
CA SER A 312 -7.37 25.45 9.15
C SER A 312 -5.93 25.30 8.64
N PHE A 313 -5.08 24.53 9.34
CA PHE A 313 -3.76 24.16 8.82
C PHE A 313 -3.85 23.37 7.50
N VAL A 314 -4.83 22.47 7.42
CA VAL A 314 -5.26 21.81 6.19
C VAL A 314 -6.67 22.29 5.87
N THR A 315 -6.81 22.91 4.69
CA THR A 315 -8.10 23.36 4.16
C THR A 315 -8.25 22.90 2.73
N PHE A 316 -9.35 22.21 2.47
CA PHE A 316 -9.81 21.95 1.12
C PHE A 316 -11.32 22.11 1.11
N THR A 317 -11.83 22.63 0.01
CA THR A 317 -13.27 22.68 -0.21
C THR A 317 -13.72 21.25 -0.51
N ALA A 318 -14.15 20.51 0.51
CA ALA A 318 -14.96 19.33 0.26
C ALA A 318 -16.20 19.84 -0.49
N THR A 319 -16.32 19.54 -1.79
CA THR A 319 -17.56 19.81 -2.51
C THR A 319 -18.63 18.99 -1.82
N ASN A 320 -19.42 19.65 -0.96
CA ASN A 320 -20.32 19.02 -0.01
C ASN A 320 -21.17 17.96 -0.70
N GLN A 321 -21.05 16.71 -0.26
CA GLN A 321 -22.19 15.82 -0.25
C GLN A 321 -23.13 16.35 0.84
N THR A 322 -24.06 17.22 0.46
CA THR A 322 -25.29 17.39 1.21
C THR A 322 -26.00 16.06 1.23
N SER A 323 -25.77 15.27 2.28
CA SER A 323 -26.71 14.26 2.72
C SER A 323 -27.98 15.00 3.14
N SER A 324 -28.95 15.03 2.23
CA SER A 324 -30.34 15.36 2.54
C SER A 324 -30.83 14.38 3.61
N THR A 325 -30.68 14.75 4.88
CA THR A 325 -31.39 14.12 5.97
C THR A 325 -32.47 15.10 6.39
N GLU A 326 -33.59 15.04 5.67
CA GLU A 326 -34.86 15.46 6.23
C GLU A 326 -35.11 14.62 7.50
N ARG A 327 -35.05 15.25 8.66
CA ARG A 327 -35.78 14.81 9.83
C ARG A 327 -36.58 15.97 10.36
N GLY A 328 -37.86 15.95 10.00
CA GLY A 328 -38.88 16.70 10.71
C GLY A 328 -38.94 16.24 12.17
N MET A 329 -39.09 17.21 13.06
CA MET A 329 -39.72 17.02 14.35
C MET A 329 -40.34 18.36 14.70
N GLY A 330 -41.67 18.41 14.64
CA GLY A 330 -42.44 19.63 14.83
C GLY A 330 -42.41 20.14 16.27
N THR A 331 -42.51 21.44 16.40
CA THR A 331 -43.26 22.10 17.49
C THR A 331 -43.93 23.33 16.89
N GLY A 332 -45.23 23.44 17.12
CA GLY A 332 -46.08 24.37 16.40
C GLY A 332 -45.98 25.80 16.89
N GLN A 333 -46.34 26.74 16.01
CA GLN A 333 -47.06 27.92 16.43
C GLN A 333 -47.96 28.42 15.29
N ARG A 334 -49.27 28.38 15.56
CA ARG A 334 -50.32 29.10 14.82
C ARG A 334 -50.04 30.60 14.97
N THR A 335 -50.22 31.38 13.91
CA THR A 335 -51.32 32.36 13.73
C THR A 335 -51.00 33.34 12.61
N GLY A 336 -51.96 33.48 11.67
CA GLY A 336 -52.22 34.68 10.85
C GLY A 336 -51.21 34.96 9.73
N ASP A 337 -51.59 35.54 8.60
CA ASP A 337 -52.87 35.83 7.97
C ASP A 337 -52.52 36.36 6.58
N ALA A 338 -53.45 36.22 5.63
CA ALA A 338 -53.58 37.00 4.40
C ALA A 338 -52.52 36.88 3.26
N GLY A 339 -53.04 36.68 2.04
CA GLY A 339 -52.38 37.09 0.79
C GLY A 339 -52.19 35.96 -0.24
N PHE A 340 -53.23 35.48 -0.92
CA PHE A 340 -53.59 35.93 -2.29
C PHE A 340 -52.37 35.84 -3.26
N TRP A 341 -52.23 34.89 -4.19
CA TRP A 341 -53.10 34.61 -5.34
C TRP A 341 -52.94 33.16 -5.83
N LEU A 342 -54.07 32.47 -6.03
CA LEU A 342 -54.22 31.34 -6.95
C LEU A 342 -55.08 31.82 -8.12
N ARG A 343 -54.70 31.50 -9.36
CA ARG A 343 -55.55 31.27 -10.56
C ARG A 343 -54.64 31.32 -11.80
N LEU A 344 -54.84 30.54 -12.87
CA LEU A 344 -55.73 29.42 -13.17
C LEU A 344 -55.25 28.86 -14.53
N LEU A 345 -55.25 27.53 -14.63
CA LEU A 345 -55.55 26.64 -15.77
C LEU A 345 -55.66 27.18 -17.21
N LEU A 346 -55.13 26.38 -18.14
CA LEU A 346 -55.77 25.75 -19.33
C LEU A 346 -54.63 25.51 -20.36
N GLY A 347 -54.30 24.31 -20.83
CA GLY A 347 -55.12 23.14 -21.09
C GLY A 347 -55.51 23.12 -22.57
N ALA A 348 -54.70 22.47 -23.43
CA ALA A 348 -55.15 21.77 -24.64
C ALA A 348 -53.98 21.05 -25.32
N ALA A 349 -54.04 19.72 -25.31
CA ALA A 349 -53.32 18.85 -26.22
C ALA A 349 -53.97 18.87 -27.61
N VAL A 350 -53.18 18.85 -28.68
CA VAL A 350 -53.59 18.25 -29.96
C VAL A 350 -52.38 17.53 -30.56
N ALA A 351 -52.64 16.29 -30.96
CA ALA A 351 -51.72 15.33 -31.54
C ALA A 351 -51.63 15.44 -33.08
N GLY A 352 -50.61 14.79 -33.64
CA GLY A 352 -50.43 14.49 -35.07
C GLY A 352 -49.47 15.46 -35.76
N GLY A 353 -48.40 15.07 -36.45
CA GLY A 353 -48.09 13.82 -37.13
C GLY A 353 -47.86 14.10 -38.63
N LEU A 354 -46.78 13.53 -39.20
CA LEU A 354 -46.36 13.50 -40.63
C LEU A 354 -45.61 14.76 -41.12
N SER A 355 -44.32 14.70 -41.48
CA SER A 355 -43.59 14.02 -42.57
C SER A 355 -43.43 14.90 -43.83
N TRP A 356 -42.23 14.83 -44.44
CA TRP A 356 -41.69 15.53 -45.64
C TRP A 356 -41.24 16.97 -45.34
N ILE A 357 -39.98 17.38 -45.52
CA ILE A 357 -38.95 17.12 -46.55
C ILE A 357 -37.56 16.98 -45.91
#